data_AF-A0A258JU91-F1
#
_entry.id   AF-A0A258JU91-F1
#
_cell.length_a   1.000
_cell.length_b   1.000
_cell.length_c   1.000
_cell.angle_alpha   90.00
_cell.angle_beta   90.00
_cell.angle_gamma   90.00
#
_symmetry.space_group_name_H-M   'P 1'
#
loop_
_entity.id
_entity.type
_entity.pdbx_description
1 polymer ?
#
loop_
_entity_poly.entity_id
_entity_poly.type
_entity_poly.pdbx_seq_one_letter_code
_entity_poly.pdbx_strand_id
1 'polypeptide(L)' 'YNTVGFNDDTRAFPSIPARHDVARRVDCSFLAELVTTHRIEEDEAHELAHDLAYSLAKKAYRL' A
#
# COMPACT_ATOMS: atom_id res chain seq x y z
N TYR A 1 2.56 -10.82 -7.66
CA TYR A 1 3.10 -9.47 -7.39
C TYR A 1 4.56 -9.60 -6.99
N ASN A 2 5.47 -8.79 -7.56
CA ASN A 2 6.90 -8.74 -7.19
C ASN A 2 7.18 -7.69 -6.08
N THR A 3 6.14 -7.26 -5.36
CA THR A 3 6.21 -6.23 -4.32
C THR A 3 5.86 -6.83 -2.96
N VAL A 4 6.40 -6.24 -1.89
CA VAL A 4 6.27 -6.75 -0.51
C VAL A 4 5.44 -5.83 0.40
N GLY A 5 4.80 -4.80 -0.17
CA GLY A 5 4.16 -3.72 0.60
C GLY A 5 5.18 -2.67 1.07
N PHE A 6 4.84 -1.91 2.11
CA PHE A 6 5.66 -0.86 2.69
C PHE A 6 6.33 -1.29 4.01
N ASN A 7 7.59 -0.90 4.19
CA ASN A 7 8.31 -0.95 5.46
C ASN A 7 8.89 0.44 5.75
N ASP A 8 8.76 0.94 6.97
CA ASP A 8 9.09 2.33 7.30
C ASP A 8 10.58 2.58 7.61
N ASP A 9 11.33 1.50 7.87
CA ASP A 9 12.78 1.44 8.10
C ASP A 9 13.31 2.63 8.91
N THR A 10 12.75 2.82 10.11
CA THR A 10 13.09 3.95 10.96
C THR A 10 13.49 3.53 12.37
N ARG A 11 14.44 4.29 12.94
CA ARG A 11 14.76 4.24 14.38
C ARG A 11 13.90 5.22 15.20
N ALA A 12 13.09 6.04 14.55
CA ALA A 12 12.26 7.05 15.21
C ALA A 12 10.82 6.53 15.39
N PHE A 13 10.56 5.89 16.54
CA PHE A 13 9.27 5.29 16.88
C PHE A 13 8.05 6.23 16.71
N PRO A 14 8.11 7.53 17.06
CA PRO A 14 6.97 8.42 16.84
C PRO A 14 6.63 8.66 15.36
N SER A 15 7.57 8.41 14.45
CA SER A 15 7.38 8.64 13.02
C SER A 15 6.73 7.47 12.26
N ILE A 16 6.69 6.28 12.87
CA ILE A 16 6.10 5.06 12.30
C ILE A 16 4.68 5.32 11.74
N PRO A 17 3.70 5.85 12.52
CA PRO A 17 2.35 6.04 12.00
C PRO A 17 2.29 7.06 10.86
N ALA A 18 3.07 8.15 10.94
CA ALA A 18 3.10 9.17 9.89
C ALA A 18 3.65 8.62 8.57
N ARG A 19 4.70 7.78 8.64
CA ARG A 19 5.28 7.13 7.45
C ARG A 19 4.29 6.19 6.78
N HIS A 20 3.60 5.37 7.58
CA HIS A 20 2.57 4.46 7.06
C HIS A 20 1.37 5.21 6.48
N ASP A 21 0.95 6.32 7.07
CA ASP A 21 -0.12 7.16 6.53
C ASP A 21 0.27 7.74 5.15
N VAL A 22 1.50 8.24 5.01
CA VAL A 22 2.01 8.74 3.72
C VAL A 22 2.05 7.63 2.68
N ALA A 23 2.58 6.45 3.01
CA ALA A 23 2.62 5.31 2.08
C ALA A 23 1.22 4.95 1.56
N ARG A 24 0.24 4.81 2.46
CA ARG A 24 -1.16 4.51 2.11
C ARG A 24 -1.76 5.56 1.18
N ARG A 25 -1.52 6.86 1.44
CA ARG A 25 -2.04 7.95 0.60
C ARG A 25 -1.42 7.93 -0.80
N VAL A 26 -0.12 7.67 -0.90
CA VAL A 26 0.59 7.59 -2.19
C VAL A 26 0.08 6.38 -2.99
N ASP A 27 -0.07 5.23 -2.35
CA ASP A 27 -0.61 4.02 -2.99
C ASP A 27 -2.04 4.26 -3.51
N CYS A 28 -2.93 4.83 -2.70
CA CYS A 28 -4.28 5.16 -3.13
C CYS A 28 -4.31 6.21 -4.25
N SER A 29 -3.41 7.20 -4.24
CA SER A 29 -3.31 8.18 -5.32
C SER A 29 -2.90 7.53 -6.64
N PHE A 30 -1.96 6.58 -6.60
CA PHE A 30 -1.54 5.83 -7.79
C PHE A 30 -2.67 4.94 -8.31
N LEU A 31 -3.36 4.21 -7.43
CA LEU A 31 -4.50 3.39 -7.81
C LEU A 31 -5.66 4.22 -8.38
N ALA A 32 -5.93 5.41 -7.81
CA ALA A 32 -6.95 6.32 -8.33
C ALA A 32 -6.62 6.80 -9.75
N GLU A 33 -5.35 7.05 -10.08
CA GLU A 33 -4.93 7.36 -11.45
C GLU A 33 -5.23 6.19 -12.40
N LEU A 34 -4.98 4.95 -11.98
CA LEU A 34 -5.28 3.76 -12.79
C LEU A 34 -6.79 3.57 -13.00
N VAL A 35 -7.61 3.80 -11.96
CA VAL A 35 -9.08 3.73 -12.07
C VAL A 35 -9.61 4.83 -13.00
N THR A 36 -9.18 6.07 -12.81
CA THR A 36 -9.65 7.22 -13.61
C THR A 36 -9.18 7.17 -15.07
N THR A 37 -8.08 6.48 -15.35
CA THR A 37 -7.63 6.20 -16.71
C THR A 37 -8.16 4.88 -17.27
N HIS A 38 -9.12 4.25 -16.58
CA HIS A 38 -9.79 3.00 -16.97
C HIS A 38 -8.83 1.83 -17.24
N ARG A 39 -7.72 1.77 -16.49
CA ARG A 39 -6.76 0.66 -16.57
C ARG A 39 -7.11 -0.50 -15.64
N ILE A 40 -7.79 -0.21 -14.54
CA ILE A 40 -8.33 -1.17 -13.57
C ILE A 40 -9.73 -0.73 -13.14
N GLU A 41 -10.52 -1.66 -12.63
CA GLU A 41 -11.82 -1.35 -12.02
C GLU A 41 -11.66 -0.86 -10.57
N GLU A 42 -12.69 -0.19 -10.04
CA GLU A 42 -12.64 0.40 -8.70
C GLU A 42 -12.60 -0.67 -7.60
N ASP A 43 -13.30 -1.79 -7.78
CA ASP A 43 -13.27 -2.92 -6.86
C ASP A 43 -11.89 -3.59 -6.82
N GLU A 44 -11.26 -3.80 -7.99
CA GLU A 44 -9.87 -4.28 -8.08
C GLU A 44 -8.91 -3.33 -7.36
N ALA A 45 -9.08 -2.01 -7.51
CA ALA A 45 -8.28 -1.02 -6.80
C ALA A 45 -8.44 -1.12 -5.27
N HIS A 46 -9.65 -1.38 -4.77
CA HIS A 46 -9.87 -1.57 -3.34
C HIS A 46 -9.19 -2.83 -2.80
N GLU A 47 -9.25 -3.94 -3.54
CA GLU A 47 -8.55 -5.18 -3.18
C GLU A 47 -7.03 -4.96 -3.15
N LEU A 48 -6.48 -4.31 -4.18
CA LEU A 48 -5.05 -3.99 -4.26
C LEU A 48 -4.59 -3.06 -3.14
N ALA A 49 -5.40 -2.05 -2.77
CA ALA A 49 -5.08 -1.15 -1.68
C ALA A 49 -4.95 -1.89 -0.34
N HIS A 50 -5.87 -2.84 -0.07
CA HIS A 50 -5.77 -3.68 1.11
C HIS A 50 -4.54 -4.60 1.07
N ASP A 51 -4.25 -5.19 -0.09
CA ASP A 51 -3.10 -6.07 -0.25
C ASP A 51 -1.76 -5.35 -0.08
N LEU A 52 -1.61 -4.14 -0.61
CA LEU A 52 -0.42 -3.29 -0.43
C LEU A 52 -0.22 -2.86 1.03
N ALA A 53 -1.31 -2.53 1.73
CA ALA A 53 -1.25 -2.03 3.10
C ALA A 53 -1.07 -3.14 4.16
N TYR A 54 -1.42 -4.39 3.85
CA TYR A 54 -1.46 -5.46 4.85
C TYR A 54 -1.06 -6.84 4.31
N SER A 55 -1.80 -7.38 3.34
CA SER A 55 -1.67 -8.80 2.97
C SER A 55 -0.30 -9.16 2.40
N LEU A 56 0.27 -8.31 1.54
CA LEU A 56 1.56 -8.57 0.89
C LEU A 56 2.70 -8.55 1.89
N ALA A 57 2.71 -7.59 2.82
CA ALA A 57 3.70 -7.53 3.90
C ALA A 57 3.62 -8.80 4.77
N LYS A 58 2.40 -9.20 5.16
CA LYS A 58 2.19 -10.40 5.96
C LYS A 58 2.69 -11.67 5.26
N LYS A 59 2.36 -11.83 3.98
CA LYS A 59 2.80 -12.96 3.15
C LYS A 59 4.33 -12.97 2.96
N ALA A 60 4.93 -11.81 2.68
CA ALA A 60 6.37 -11.68 2.42
C ALA A 60 7.21 -12.00 3.66
N TYR A 61 6.78 -11.52 4.84
CA TYR A 61 7.48 -11.71 6.10
C TYR A 61 7.04 -12.96 6.88
N ARG A 62 6.11 -13.76 6.33
CA ARG A 62 5.55 -14.98 6.97
C ARG A 62 5.01 -14.73 8.38
N LEU A 63 4.22 -13.66 8.50
CA LEU A 63 3.58 -13.20 9.74
C LEU A 63 2.15 -13.73 9.88
#